data_AF-A0A1M4ER40-F1
#
_entry.id   AF-A0A1M4ER40-F1
#
_cell.length_a   1.000
_cell.length_b   1.000
_cell.length_c   1.000
_cell.angle_alpha   90.00
_cell.angle_beta   90.00
_cell.angle_gamma   90.00
#
_symmetry.space_group_name_H-M   'P 1'
#
loop_
_entity.id
_entity.type
_entity.pdbx_description
1 polymer ?
#
loop_
_entity_poly.entity_id
_entity_poly.type
_entity_poly.pdbx_seq_one_letter_code
_entity_poly.pdbx_strand_id
1 'polypeptide(L)'
;MAENFTELPAPSSVRVIDFEEARVVPGIVPRSFILIVSGTKPYLNMTVTLSPLVYVKQPEYWGIEVVGTLPGIGLPATAPYTVALPLDGILGTKGIEVIGAGNRKTFDVP
;
A
#
# COMPACT_ATOMS: atom_id res chain seq x y z
N MET A 1 -15.42 0.44 -33.57
CA MET A 1 -14.12 -0.19 -33.31
C MET A 1 -14.19 -0.81 -31.93
N ALA A 2 -14.68 -2.04 -31.85
CA ALA A 2 -14.80 -2.86 -30.63
C ALA A 2 -13.84 -4.05 -30.71
N GLU A 3 -12.76 -3.85 -31.44
CA GLU A 3 -11.76 -4.88 -31.69
C GLU A 3 -10.91 -4.97 -30.42
N ASN A 4 -10.76 -6.20 -29.91
CA ASN A 4 -9.87 -6.60 -28.82
C ASN A 4 -10.40 -6.47 -27.37
N PHE A 5 -11.69 -6.21 -27.14
CA PHE A 5 -12.23 -6.23 -25.76
C PHE A 5 -12.03 -7.59 -25.07
N THR A 6 -12.09 -8.68 -25.83
CA THR A 6 -11.86 -10.05 -25.34
C THR A 6 -10.39 -10.36 -25.07
N GLU A 7 -9.46 -9.56 -25.60
CA GLU A 7 -8.01 -9.71 -25.39
C GLU A 7 -7.50 -8.90 -24.20
N LEU A 8 -8.34 -8.04 -23.61
CA LEU A 8 -7.99 -7.26 -22.43
C LEU A 8 -7.89 -8.18 -21.19
N PRO A 9 -7.02 -7.83 -20.22
CA PRO A 9 -6.95 -8.56 -18.96
C PRO A 9 -8.32 -8.65 -18.27
N ALA A 10 -8.58 -9.80 -17.62
CA ALA A 10 -9.77 -9.97 -16.81
C ALA A 10 -9.90 -8.88 -15.74
N PRO A 11 -11.12 -8.49 -15.35
CA PRO A 11 -11.32 -7.50 -14.30
C PRO A 11 -10.63 -7.93 -13.01
N SER A 12 -9.98 -6.98 -12.34
CA SER A 12 -9.34 -7.17 -11.04
C SER A 12 -10.18 -6.55 -9.93
N SER A 13 -10.25 -7.24 -8.78
CA SER A 13 -10.83 -6.66 -7.56
C SER A 13 -9.75 -5.94 -6.77
N VAL A 14 -9.93 -4.64 -6.53
CA VAL A 14 -9.00 -3.80 -5.76
C VAL A 14 -9.68 -3.36 -4.47
N ARG A 15 -9.04 -3.56 -3.32
CA ARG A 15 -9.57 -3.17 -1.99
C ARG A 15 -8.43 -2.71 -1.09
N VAL A 16 -8.74 -1.76 -0.20
CA VAL A 16 -7.90 -1.52 0.98
C VAL A 16 -8.02 -2.76 1.88
N ILE A 17 -6.89 -3.22 2.42
CA ILE A 17 -6.80 -4.37 3.32
C ILE A 17 -6.07 -3.97 4.60
N ASP A 18 -6.33 -4.70 5.68
CA ASP A 18 -5.59 -4.49 6.93
C ASP A 18 -4.14 -5.00 6.84
N PHE A 19 -3.31 -4.40 7.69
CA PHE A 19 -1.94 -4.82 7.94
C PHE A 19 -1.76 -5.22 9.41
N GLU A 20 -0.74 -6.03 9.68
CA GLU A 20 -0.41 -6.49 11.03
C GLU A 20 0.72 -5.66 11.64
N GLU A 21 1.75 -5.36 10.84
CA GLU A 21 2.90 -4.56 11.24
C GLU A 21 3.17 -3.46 10.22
N ALA A 22 3.45 -2.26 10.72
CA ALA A 22 4.07 -1.20 9.95
C ALA A 22 5.22 -0.60 10.75
N ARG A 23 6.31 -0.29 10.06
CA ARG A 23 7.51 0.34 10.63
C ARG A 23 8.19 1.24 9.60
N VAL A 24 8.82 2.30 10.08
CA VAL A 24 9.64 3.20 9.28
C VAL A 24 11.10 2.97 9.64
N VAL A 25 11.95 2.81 8.64
CA VAL A 25 13.40 2.64 8.82
C VAL A 25 14.16 3.71 8.02
N PRO A 26 15.34 4.16 8.47
CA PRO A 26 16.17 5.05 7.68
C PRO A 26 16.63 4.36 6.40
N GLY A 27 16.67 5.11 5.30
CA GLY A 27 17.25 4.68 4.04
C GLY A 27 18.77 4.84 4.01
N ILE A 28 19.36 4.51 2.86
CA ILE A 28 20.82 4.60 2.64
C ILE A 28 21.26 6.06 2.44
N VAL A 29 20.36 6.91 1.96
CA VAL A 29 20.62 8.34 1.73
C VAL A 29 20.25 9.12 2.99
N PRO A 30 21.02 10.15 3.38
CA PRO A 30 20.65 10.99 4.52
C PRO A 30 19.25 11.58 4.37
N ARG A 31 18.45 11.50 5.44
CA ARG A 31 17.05 11.96 5.49
C ARG A 31 16.10 11.26 4.53
N SER A 32 16.45 10.08 4.01
CA SER A 32 15.47 9.21 3.36
C SER A 32 14.94 8.17 4.34
N PHE A 33 13.68 7.79 4.15
CA PHE A 33 12.98 6.86 5.01
C PHE A 33 12.23 5.84 4.15
N ILE A 34 12.14 4.61 4.63
CA ILE A 34 11.44 3.53 3.95
C ILE A 34 10.36 3.03 4.89
N LEU A 35 9.12 3.10 4.45
CA LEU A 35 7.99 2.44 5.08
C LEU A 35 8.03 0.96 4.70
N ILE A 36 7.98 0.08 5.70
CA ILE A 36 7.82 -1.37 5.52
C ILE A 36 6.51 -1.78 6.20
N VAL A 37 5.64 -2.45 5.46
CA VAL A 37 4.36 -2.96 5.94
C VAL A 37 4.27 -4.46 5.68
N SER A 38 3.81 -5.20 6.68
CA SER A 38 3.61 -6.65 6.59
C SER A 38 2.26 -7.06 7.17
N GLY A 39 1.78 -8.20 6.70
CA GLY A 39 0.58 -8.84 7.22
C GLY A 39 0.23 -10.10 6.44
N THR A 40 -1.01 -10.54 6.58
CA THR A 40 -1.52 -11.74 5.90
C THR A 40 -2.54 -11.37 4.84
N LYS A 41 -2.33 -11.81 3.59
CA LYS A 41 -3.30 -11.64 2.50
C LYS A 41 -4.23 -12.86 2.44
N PRO A 42 -5.55 -12.68 2.17
CA PRO A 42 -6.53 -13.76 2.15
C PRO A 42 -6.48 -14.67 0.92
N TYR A 43 -5.77 -14.27 -0.14
CA TYR A 43 -5.63 -15.05 -1.37
C TYR A 43 -4.17 -15.13 -1.82
N LEU A 44 -3.74 -16.30 -2.28
CA LEU A 44 -2.36 -16.53 -2.72
C LEU A 44 -1.95 -15.62 -3.88
N ASN A 45 -2.87 -15.44 -4.84
CA ASN A 45 -2.68 -14.62 -6.04
C ASN A 45 -2.99 -13.13 -5.83
N MET A 46 -3.30 -12.69 -4.60
CA MET A 46 -3.43 -11.26 -4.32
C MET A 46 -2.05 -10.60 -4.28
N THR A 47 -1.92 -9.48 -4.97
CA THR A 47 -0.74 -8.60 -4.86
C THR A 47 -1.07 -7.46 -3.91
N VAL A 48 -0.18 -7.20 -2.95
CA VAL A 48 -0.33 -6.07 -2.03
C VAL A 48 0.63 -4.98 -2.44
N THR A 49 0.18 -3.73 -2.38
CA THR A 49 0.97 -2.52 -2.70
C THR A 49 0.66 -1.41 -1.72
N LEU A 50 1.61 -0.49 -1.53
CA LEU A 50 1.41 0.74 -0.77
C LEU A 50 1.05 1.86 -1.75
N SER A 51 -0.10 2.49 -1.53
CA SER A 51 -0.67 3.52 -2.40
C SER A 51 -0.77 4.85 -1.66
N PRO A 52 0.16 5.80 -1.89
CA PRO A 52 0.03 7.15 -1.36
C PRO A 52 -1.22 7.85 -1.85
N LEU A 53 -1.92 8.53 -0.94
CA LEU A 53 -2.99 9.44 -1.32
C LEU A 53 -2.41 10.68 -2.01
N VAL A 54 -3.21 11.27 -2.89
CA VAL A 54 -2.83 12.49 -3.62
C VAL A 54 -3.48 13.69 -2.95
N TYR A 55 -2.67 14.66 -2.57
CA TYR A 55 -3.14 15.89 -1.94
C TYR A 55 -2.76 17.12 -2.76
N VAL A 56 -3.66 18.09 -2.85
CA VAL A 56 -3.37 19.41 -3.42
C VAL A 56 -2.48 20.25 -2.48
N LYS A 57 -2.62 20.03 -1.16
CA LYS A 57 -1.84 20.69 -0.11
C LYS A 57 -1.27 19.64 0.83
N GLN A 58 0.00 19.79 1.19
CA GLN A 58 0.68 18.88 2.12
C GLN A 58 -0.10 18.76 3.46
N PRO A 59 -0.48 17.54 3.88
CA PRO A 59 -1.17 17.30 5.14
C PRO A 59 -0.19 17.22 6.33
N GLU A 60 -0.71 17.07 7.56
CA GLU A 60 0.12 16.76 8.73
C GLU A 60 0.76 15.37 8.62
N TYR A 61 -0.05 14.36 8.30
CA TYR A 61 0.40 13.01 8.00
C TYR A 61 -0.01 12.66 6.59
N TRP A 62 0.95 12.23 5.77
CA TRP A 62 0.64 11.76 4.42
C TRP A 62 0.01 10.36 4.49
N GLY A 63 -1.23 10.23 4.04
CA GLY A 63 -1.93 8.95 4.03
C GLY A 63 -1.39 7.99 2.97
N ILE A 64 -1.15 6.74 3.36
CA ILE A 64 -0.67 5.66 2.50
C ILE A 64 -1.56 4.44 2.74
N GLU A 65 -2.35 4.07 1.74
CA GLU A 65 -3.25 2.92 1.81
C GLU A 65 -2.52 1.61 1.53
N VAL A 66 -2.89 0.56 2.27
CA VAL A 66 -2.46 -0.81 1.98
C VAL A 66 -3.49 -1.45 1.06
N VAL A 67 -3.13 -1.60 -0.21
CA VAL A 67 -4.06 -2.01 -1.27
C VAL A 67 -3.78 -3.44 -1.70
N GLY A 68 -4.79 -4.30 -1.65
CA GLY A 68 -4.79 -5.63 -2.23
C GLY A 68 -5.48 -5.65 -3.60
N THR A 69 -4.77 -6.14 -4.62
CA THR A 69 -5.29 -6.36 -5.97
C THR A 69 -5.38 -7.86 -6.24
N LEU A 70 -6.59 -8.33 -6.53
CA LEU A 70 -6.89 -9.73 -6.83
C LEU A 70 -7.24 -9.89 -8.31
N PRO A 71 -6.35 -10.48 -9.13
CA PRO A 71 -6.64 -10.78 -10.53
C PRO A 71 -7.48 -12.06 -10.65
N GLY A 72 -8.56 -12.01 -11.44
CA GLY A 72 -9.38 -13.19 -11.75
C GLY A 72 -10.02 -13.85 -10.51
N ILE A 73 -9.99 -15.18 -10.46
CA ILE A 73 -10.54 -15.96 -9.34
C ILE A 73 -9.52 -15.97 -8.19
N GLY A 74 -9.99 -15.71 -6.96
CA GLY A 74 -9.14 -15.78 -5.78
C GLY A 74 -8.83 -17.22 -5.40
N LEU A 75 -7.55 -17.54 -5.24
CA LEU A 75 -7.09 -18.82 -4.72
C LEU A 75 -7.22 -18.81 -3.19
N PRO A 76 -8.19 -19.54 -2.60
CA PRO A 76 -8.60 -19.38 -1.21
C PRO A 76 -7.57 -20.02 -0.26
N ALA A 77 -6.49 -19.30 -0.01
CA ALA A 77 -5.46 -19.65 0.96
C ALA A 77 -4.73 -18.37 1.38
N THR A 78 -4.39 -18.30 2.66
CA THR A 78 -3.66 -17.18 3.24
C THR A 78 -2.18 -17.28 2.94
N ALA A 79 -1.53 -16.13 2.77
CA ALA A 79 -0.08 -16.05 2.69
C ALA A 79 0.42 -14.75 3.35
N PRO A 80 1.64 -14.74 3.90
CA PRO A 80 2.25 -13.50 4.36
C PRO A 80 2.60 -12.59 3.18
N TYR A 81 2.65 -11.28 3.43
CA TYR A 81 3.22 -10.30 2.53
C TYR A 81 4.12 -9.34 3.31
N THR A 82 5.12 -8.80 2.60
CA THR A 82 5.93 -7.67 3.05
C THR A 82 6.16 -6.76 1.85
N VAL A 83 5.83 -5.48 2.01
CA VAL A 83 5.98 -4.46 0.98
C VAL A 83 6.72 -3.25 1.55
N ALA A 84 7.47 -2.58 0.69
CA ALA A 84 8.26 -1.42 1.06
C ALA A 84 7.99 -0.25 0.12
N LEU A 85 7.99 0.97 0.66
CA LEU A 85 7.83 2.20 -0.09
C LEU A 85 8.81 3.26 0.44
N PRO A 86 9.70 3.79 -0.40
CA PRO A 86 10.48 4.98 -0.08
C PRO A 86 9.54 6.17 0.15
N LEU A 87 9.76 6.93 1.23
CA LEU A 87 8.93 8.07 1.61
C LEU A 87 9.40 9.39 0.98
N ASP A 88 10.38 9.34 0.08
CA ASP A 88 10.91 10.50 -0.64
C ASP A 88 9.79 11.18 -1.44
N GLY A 89 9.40 12.39 -1.01
CA GLY A 89 8.30 13.14 -1.62
C GLY A 89 6.89 12.75 -1.15
N ILE A 90 6.77 11.84 -0.18
CA ILE A 90 5.50 11.32 0.35
C ILE A 90 5.49 11.48 1.89
N LEU A 91 5.76 12.70 2.34
CA LEU A 91 5.83 13.07 3.75
C LEU A 91 4.91 14.25 4.03
N GLY A 92 4.09 14.12 5.08
CA GLY A 92 3.36 15.22 5.66
C GLY A 92 4.29 16.17 6.41
N THR A 93 3.74 17.22 6.99
CA THR A 93 4.53 18.16 7.80
C THR A 93 5.00 17.55 9.12
N LYS A 94 4.40 16.44 9.57
CA LYS A 94 4.79 15.67 10.76
C LYS A 94 5.24 14.24 10.44
N GLY A 95 4.71 13.63 9.37
CA GLY A 95 5.12 12.29 8.95
C GLY A 95 4.09 11.60 8.05
N ILE A 96 3.82 10.32 8.31
CA ILE A 96 2.92 9.49 7.49
C ILE A 96 1.81 8.83 8.33
N GLU A 97 0.72 8.46 7.67
CA GLU A 97 -0.34 7.60 8.21
C GLU A 97 -0.50 6.39 7.29
N VAL A 98 -0.29 5.18 7.83
CA VAL A 98 -0.58 3.93 7.12
C VAL A 98 -2.05 3.58 7.37
N ILE A 99 -2.80 3.34 6.29
CA ILE A 99 -4.26 3.17 6.29
C ILE A 99 -4.59 1.76 5.81
N GLY A 100 -5.11 0.94 6.71
CA GLY A 100 -5.75 -0.33 6.43
C GLY A 100 -7.27 -0.20 6.32
N ALA A 101 -7.97 -1.32 6.16
CA ALA A 101 -9.41 -1.34 5.98
C ALA A 101 -10.16 -1.01 7.28
N GLY A 102 -9.68 -1.51 8.41
CA GLY A 102 -10.20 -1.28 9.75
C GLY A 102 -9.17 -0.70 10.72
N ASN A 103 -7.88 -0.62 10.35
CA ASN A 103 -6.84 -0.07 11.21
C ASN A 103 -6.03 1.07 10.55
N ARG A 104 -5.41 1.89 11.40
CA ARG A 104 -4.54 3.00 10.98
C ARG A 104 -3.36 3.12 11.94
N LYS A 105 -2.22 3.59 11.44
CA LYS A 105 -1.03 3.83 12.26
C LYS A 105 -0.24 5.04 11.75
N THR A 106 0.00 6.00 12.64
CA THR A 106 0.81 7.19 12.34
C THR A 106 2.26 7.00 12.75
N PHE A 107 3.16 7.64 12.01
CA PHE A 107 4.58 7.73 12.34
C PHE A 107 5.05 9.16 12.17
N ASP A 108 5.70 9.68 13.20
CA ASP A 108 6.43 10.94 13.14
C ASP A 108 7.75 10.67 12.42
N VAL A 109 8.02 11.43 11.36
CA VAL A 109 9.22 11.28 10.54
C VAL A 109 9.84 12.67 10.37
N PRO A 110 11.12 12.86 10.75
CA PRO A 110 11.76 14.18 10.80
C PRO A 110 12.14 14.75 9.43
#